data_AF-A0A835DG54-F1
#
_entry.id   AF-A0A835DG54-F1
#
_cell.length_a   1.000
_cell.length_b   1.000
_cell.length_c   1.000
_cell.angle_alpha   90.00
_cell.angle_beta   90.00
_cell.angle_gamma   90.00
#
_symmetry.space_group_name_H-M   'P 1'
#
loop_
_entity.id
_entity.type
_entity.pdbx_description
1 polymer ?
#
loop_
_entity_poly.entity_id
_entity_poly.type
_entity_poly.pdbx_seq_one_letter_code
_entity_poly.pdbx_strand_id
1 'polypeptide(L)'
;MREPLSRGWRLDKLVHEPIEGNAWHADHIVPVYLGGGECRLENMRTLCVACHADVTAAQRAERRSTRVKAKEQLKVTMNDLIIGGSTEQNKANLEGRGLLDMDEGIDEDELLIKVPGSAYSGGKNMIIGSEEQQEPSKAE
;
A
#
# COMPACT_ATOMS: atom_id res chain seq x y z
N MET A 1 10.48 2.49 0.33
CA MET A 1 9.95 2.57 -1.05
C MET A 1 10.99 3.31 -1.90
N ARG A 2 11.36 2.82 -3.10
CA ARG A 2 12.29 3.55 -3.99
C ARG A 2 11.60 4.77 -4.57
N GLU A 3 12.25 5.92 -4.51
CA GLU A 3 11.83 7.14 -5.19
C GLU A 3 11.65 6.90 -6.70
N PRO A 4 10.66 7.55 -7.35
CA PRO A 4 10.47 7.43 -8.79
C PRO A 4 11.69 8.02 -9.52
N LEU A 5 12.51 7.14 -10.07
CA LEU A 5 13.60 7.51 -10.98
C LEU A 5 13.05 8.36 -12.12
N SER A 6 13.72 9.49 -12.39
CA SER A 6 13.32 10.46 -13.41
C SER A 6 13.18 9.81 -14.79
N ARG A 7 12.36 10.41 -15.66
CA ARG A 7 12.22 9.96 -17.06
C ARG A 7 13.58 9.91 -17.77
N GLY A 8 14.47 10.86 -17.51
CA GLY A 8 15.83 10.92 -18.08
C GLY A 8 16.70 9.73 -17.68
N TRP A 9 16.70 9.36 -16.39
CA TRP A 9 17.42 8.18 -15.91
C TRP A 9 17.00 6.89 -16.64
N ARG A 10 15.71 6.76 -16.93
CA ARG A 10 15.16 5.56 -17.55
C ARG A 10 15.58 5.40 -19.01
N LEU A 11 15.75 6.52 -19.72
CA LEU A 11 16.29 6.55 -21.07
C LEU A 11 17.79 6.24 -21.08
N ASP A 12 18.54 6.85 -20.16
CA ASP A 12 19.97 6.59 -19.99
C ASP A 12 20.24 5.10 -19.74
N LYS A 13 19.46 4.50 -18.84
CA LYS A 13 19.51 3.06 -18.57
C LYS A 13 19.21 2.20 -19.80
N LEU A 14 18.24 2.59 -20.63
CA LEU A 14 17.93 1.86 -21.88
C LEU A 14 19.08 1.94 -22.89
N VAL A 15 19.75 3.09 -22.98
CA VAL A 15 20.90 3.29 -23.88
C VAL A 15 22.10 2.44 -23.45
N HIS A 16 22.39 2.40 -22.15
CA HIS A 16 23.52 1.63 -21.61
C HIS A 16 23.23 0.13 -21.48
N GLU A 17 21.97 -0.25 -21.28
CA GLU A 17 21.53 -1.63 -21.08
C GLU A 17 20.25 -1.91 -21.91
N PRO A 18 20.37 -2.22 -23.21
CA PRO A 18 19.24 -2.39 -24.11
C PRO A 18 18.58 -3.77 -23.97
N ILE A 19 18.22 -4.14 -22.75
CA ILE A 19 17.43 -5.34 -22.46
C ILE A 19 15.94 -5.02 -22.51
N GLU A 20 15.12 -6.01 -22.86
CA GLU A 20 13.67 -5.85 -23.05
C GLU A 20 12.98 -5.20 -21.84
N GLY A 21 13.34 -5.62 -20.62
CA GLY A 21 12.78 -5.07 -19.38
C GLY A 21 13.15 -3.61 -19.09
N ASN A 22 14.14 -3.03 -19.77
CA ASN A 22 14.45 -1.60 -19.71
C ASN A 22 13.73 -0.81 -20.83
N ALA A 23 13.21 -1.49 -21.85
CA ALA A 23 12.53 -0.87 -22.99
C ALA A 23 11.01 -0.78 -22.79
N TRP A 24 10.38 -1.87 -22.33
CA TRP A 24 8.92 -1.96 -22.23
C TRP A 24 8.43 -2.87 -21.09
N HIS A 25 7.18 -2.67 -20.69
CA HIS A 25 6.43 -3.52 -19.77
C HIS A 25 5.02 -3.79 -20.31
N ALA A 26 4.46 -4.95 -19.94
CA ALA A 26 3.03 -5.22 -20.09
C ALA A 26 2.25 -4.49 -18.97
N ASP A 27 1.18 -3.81 -19.34
CA ASP A 27 0.33 -3.05 -18.43
C ASP A 27 -1.14 -3.39 -18.63
N HIS A 28 -1.95 -3.21 -17.59
CA HIS A 28 -3.39 -3.39 -17.71
C HIS A 28 -4.06 -2.09 -18.19
N ILE A 29 -5.00 -2.20 -19.13
CA ILE A 29 -5.82 -1.06 -19.58
C ILE A 29 -6.72 -0.60 -18.43
N VAL A 30 -7.44 -1.54 -17.82
CA VAL A 30 -8.17 -1.37 -16.56
C VAL A 30 -7.28 -1.91 -15.44
N PRO A 31 -6.89 -1.10 -14.43
CA PRO A 31 -5.99 -1.55 -13.39
C PRO A 31 -6.65 -2.55 -12.43
N VAL A 32 -5.83 -3.39 -11.79
CA VAL A 32 -6.27 -4.44 -10.85
C VAL A 32 -7.19 -3.92 -9.75
N TYR A 33 -6.88 -2.74 -9.17
CA TYR A 33 -7.67 -2.17 -8.07
C TYR A 33 -9.07 -1.66 -8.51
N LEU A 34 -9.33 -1.59 -9.82
CA LEU A 34 -10.64 -1.31 -10.40
C LEU A 34 -11.29 -2.58 -11.01
N GLY A 35 -10.79 -3.78 -10.64
CA GLY A 35 -11.32 -5.05 -11.12
C GLY A 35 -10.68 -5.57 -12.41
N GLY A 36 -9.67 -4.89 -12.95
CA GLY A 36 -8.98 -5.33 -14.18
C GLY A 36 -7.86 -6.35 -13.94
N GLY A 37 -7.97 -7.21 -12.93
CA GLY A 37 -6.97 -8.23 -12.61
C GLY A 37 -7.00 -9.46 -13.52
N GLU A 38 -7.94 -9.51 -14.47
CA GLU A 38 -7.99 -10.57 -15.46
C GLU A 38 -6.82 -10.43 -16.44
N CYS A 39 -5.94 -11.44 -16.50
CA CYS A 39 -4.82 -11.51 -17.44
C CYS A 39 -5.25 -11.85 -18.89
N ARG A 40 -6.44 -11.43 -19.29
CA ARG A 40 -6.92 -11.63 -20.66
C ARG A 40 -6.30 -10.60 -21.58
N LEU A 41 -6.02 -11.00 -22.81
CA LEU A 41 -5.32 -10.13 -23.78
C LEU A 41 -6.10 -8.85 -24.09
N GLU A 42 -7.43 -8.88 -23.96
CA GLU A 42 -8.30 -7.71 -24.15
C GLU A 42 -8.02 -6.56 -23.17
N ASN A 43 -7.49 -6.86 -21.97
CA ASN A 43 -7.16 -5.87 -20.95
C ASN A 43 -5.66 -5.55 -20.88
N MET A 44 -4.86 -6.01 -21.84
CA MET A 44 -3.42 -5.77 -21.86
C MET A 44 -3.04 -4.69 -22.86
N ARG A 45 -2.03 -3.90 -22.51
CA ARG A 45 -1.35 -2.96 -23.41
C ARG A 45 0.15 -3.00 -23.18
N THR A 46 0.91 -2.65 -24.20
CA THR A 46 2.37 -2.52 -24.10
C THR A 46 2.73 -1.06 -23.89
N LEU A 47 3.49 -0.77 -22.84
CA LEU A 47 4.01 0.57 -22.55
C LEU A 47 5.53 0.55 -22.49
N CYS A 48 6.19 1.63 -22.93
CA CYS A 48 7.60 1.80 -22.59
C CYS A 48 7.76 1.98 -21.06
N VAL A 49 8.94 1.69 -20.52
CA VAL A 49 9.17 1.75 -19.06
C VAL A 49 8.93 3.16 -18.50
N ALA A 50 9.14 4.21 -19.29
CA ALA A 50 8.85 5.60 -18.89
C ALA A 50 7.34 5.85 -18.76
N CYS A 51 6.56 5.53 -19.79
CA CYS A 51 5.10 5.67 -19.74
C CYS A 51 4.48 4.79 -18.64
N HIS A 52 4.99 3.57 -18.46
CA HIS A 52 4.57 2.69 -17.38
C HIS A 52 4.82 3.32 -15.99
N ALA A 53 5.92 4.07 -15.83
CA ALA A 53 6.22 4.81 -14.59
C ALA A 53 5.13 5.83 -14.26
N ASP A 54 4.75 6.62 -15.27
CA ASP A 54 3.79 7.70 -15.12
C ASP A 54 2.40 7.15 -14.78
N VAL A 55 1.98 6.09 -15.48
CA VAL A 55 0.73 5.37 -15.18
C VAL A 55 0.76 4.84 -13.75
N THR A 56 1.85 4.20 -13.34
CA THR A 56 2.00 3.68 -11.97
C THR A 56 1.93 4.81 -10.93
N ALA A 57 2.56 5.96 -11.20
CA ALA A 57 2.54 7.12 -10.32
C ALA A 57 1.11 7.69 -10.18
N ALA A 58 0.40 7.86 -11.29
CA ALA A 58 -0.98 8.32 -11.31
C ALA A 58 -1.90 7.38 -10.52
N GLN A 59 -1.82 6.06 -10.78
CA GLN A 59 -2.61 5.06 -10.05
C GLN A 59 -2.28 5.04 -8.54
N ARG A 60 -1.02 5.25 -8.15
CA ARG A 60 -0.63 5.36 -6.74
C ARG A 60 -1.26 6.59 -6.09
N ALA A 61 -1.22 7.74 -6.76
CA ALA A 61 -1.83 8.97 -6.25
C ALA A 61 -3.35 8.82 -6.09
N GLU A 62 -4.01 8.23 -7.08
CA GLU A 62 -5.44 7.94 -7.04
C GLU A 62 -5.80 7.02 -5.88
N ARG A 63 -5.14 5.86 -5.75
CA ARG A 63 -5.35 4.94 -4.62
C ARG A 63 -5.12 5.61 -3.28
N ARG A 64 -4.07 6.41 -3.14
CA ARG A 64 -3.80 7.16 -1.90
C ARG A 64 -4.96 8.11 -1.58
N SER A 65 -5.43 8.88 -2.55
CA SER A 65 -6.54 9.81 -2.36
C SER A 65 -7.84 9.10 -1.95
N THR A 66 -8.15 7.96 -2.57
CA THR A 66 -9.34 7.16 -2.25
C THR A 66 -9.26 6.62 -0.82
N ARG A 67 -8.10 6.11 -0.39
CA ARG A 67 -7.92 5.65 1.01
C ARG A 67 -8.07 6.79 2.01
N VAL A 68 -7.51 7.96 1.73
CA VAL A 68 -7.63 9.13 2.62
C VAL A 68 -9.10 9.55 2.76
N LYS A 69 -9.84 9.63 1.65
CA LYS A 69 -11.28 9.97 1.67
C LYS A 69 -12.10 8.93 2.44
N ALA A 70 -11.87 7.64 2.17
CA ALA A 70 -12.57 6.56 2.86
C ALA A 70 -12.29 6.57 4.38
N LYS A 71 -11.05 6.84 4.76
CA LYS A 71 -10.66 6.99 6.17
C LYS A 71 -11.36 8.17 6.84
N GLU A 72 -11.44 9.31 6.17
CA GLU A 72 -12.14 10.48 6.69
C GLU A 72 -13.62 10.20 6.88
N GLN A 73 -14.27 9.61 5.88
CA GLN A 73 -15.67 9.19 5.99
C GLN A 73 -15.89 8.21 7.14
N LEU A 74 -15.00 7.24 7.33
CA LEU A 74 -15.06 6.31 8.44
C LEU A 74 -14.99 7.05 9.79
N LYS A 75 -14.06 8.00 9.95
CA LYS A 75 -13.95 8.81 11.16
C LYS A 75 -15.22 9.58 11.48
N VAL A 76 -15.82 10.24 10.48
CA VAL A 76 -17.10 10.95 10.65
C VAL A 76 -18.19 9.99 11.12
N THR A 77 -18.37 8.87 10.42
CA THR A 77 -19.40 7.88 10.80
C THR A 77 -19.18 7.30 12.21
N MET A 78 -17.92 7.06 12.60
CA MET A 78 -17.60 6.59 13.95
C MET A 78 -17.94 7.64 15.01
N ASN A 79 -17.64 8.92 14.77
CA ASN A 79 -18.00 10.01 15.67
C ASN A 79 -19.52 10.15 15.82
N ASP A 80 -20.27 10.06 14.72
CA ASP A 80 -21.73 10.11 14.74
C ASP A 80 -22.34 8.98 15.58
N LEU A 81 -21.79 7.77 15.50
CA LEU A 81 -22.22 6.63 16.31
C LEU A 81 -21.94 6.83 17.81
N ILE A 82 -20.80 7.46 18.16
CA ILE A 82 -20.43 7.74 19.54
C ILE A 82 -21.34 8.83 20.14
N ILE A 83 -21.65 9.88 19.37
CA ILE A 83 -22.51 10.99 19.80
C ILE A 83 -23.99 10.56 19.85
N GLY A 84 -24.46 9.79 18.87
CA GLY A 84 -25.84 9.29 18.83
C GLY A 84 -26.16 8.29 19.94
N GLY A 85 -25.17 7.51 20.40
CA GLY A 85 -25.31 6.56 21.50
C GLY A 85 -25.45 7.18 22.89
N SER A 86 -25.23 8.50 23.05
CA SER A 86 -25.26 9.17 24.36
C SER A 86 -26.60 9.87 24.68
N THR A 87 -27.58 9.87 23.78
CA THR A 87 -28.83 10.66 23.95
C THR A 87 -29.93 9.93 24.75
N GLU A 88 -29.80 8.64 25.04
CA GLU A 88 -30.88 7.88 25.72
C GLU A 88 -30.52 7.32 27.11
N GLN A 89 -29.29 7.46 27.63
CA GLN A 89 -28.95 6.89 28.95
C GLN A 89 -27.92 7.73 29.72
N ASN A 90 -28.40 8.36 30.79
CA ASN A 90 -27.70 8.76 32.02
C ASN A 90 -26.67 9.91 31.99
N LYS A 91 -27.14 11.07 32.47
CA LYS A 91 -26.37 12.09 33.17
C LYS A 91 -25.74 11.50 34.44
N ALA A 92 -24.56 10.91 34.33
CA ALA A 92 -23.66 10.69 35.47
C ALA A 92 -22.21 10.63 35.00
N ASN A 93 -21.52 11.75 35.21
CA ASN A 93 -20.07 11.91 35.41
C ASN A 93 -19.13 11.02 34.59
N LEU A 94 -18.46 11.60 33.59
CA LEU A 94 -17.14 11.11 33.20
C LEU A 94 -16.25 12.28 32.80
N GLU A 95 -15.50 12.76 33.77
CA GLU A 95 -14.33 13.60 33.55
C GLU A 95 -13.33 12.87 32.63
N GLY A 96 -12.77 13.61 31.68
CA GLY A 96 -11.58 13.20 30.95
C GLY A 96 -11.83 12.37 29.68
N ARG A 97 -12.34 13.01 28.62
CA ARG A 97 -12.05 12.55 27.25
C ARG A 97 -11.30 13.65 26.52
N GLY A 98 -9.98 13.52 26.59
CA GLY A 98 -9.03 14.34 25.86
C GLY A 98 -9.32 14.27 24.37
N LEU A 99 -9.52 15.46 23.82
CA LEU A 99 -9.28 15.80 22.43
C LEU A 99 -7.89 15.25 22.04
N LEU A 100 -7.84 14.35 21.05
CA LEU A 100 -6.58 13.95 20.44
C LEU A 100 -6.59 14.46 19.01
N ASP A 101 -5.90 15.57 18.80
CA ASP A 101 -5.36 15.96 17.50
C ASP A 101 -4.42 14.83 17.05
N MET A 102 -4.92 13.92 16.22
CA MET A 102 -4.08 12.86 15.67
C MET A 102 -3.31 13.41 14.47
N ASP A 103 -2.10 13.85 14.81
CA ASP A 103 -0.86 13.93 14.05
C ASP A 103 -0.85 13.22 12.68
N GLU A 104 -0.23 13.89 11.70
CA GLU A 104 -0.01 13.45 10.33
C GLU A 104 0.97 12.26 10.27
N GLY A 105 0.50 11.08 10.67
CA GLY A 105 1.37 9.91 10.70
C GLY A 105 0.66 8.66 11.20
N ILE A 106 -0.53 8.36 10.70
CA ILE A 106 -1.19 7.11 11.10
C ILE A 106 -0.51 5.97 10.34
N ASP A 107 0.40 5.30 11.05
CA ASP A 107 1.01 4.04 10.69
C ASP A 107 -0.06 3.06 10.21
N GLU A 108 0.21 2.37 9.10
CA GLU A 108 -0.74 1.44 8.45
C GLU A 108 -1.04 0.19 9.34
N ASP A 109 -0.46 0.16 10.54
CA ASP A 109 -0.57 -0.86 11.57
C ASP A 109 -1.93 -0.87 12.30
N GLU A 110 -2.65 0.24 12.34
CA GLU A 110 -3.89 0.35 13.15
C GLU A 110 -5.12 -0.29 12.48
N LEU A 111 -5.03 -0.67 11.20
CA LEU A 111 -6.06 -1.42 10.47
C LEU A 111 -5.75 -2.92 10.35
N LEU A 112 -4.68 -3.40 10.97
CA LEU A 112 -4.33 -4.83 10.98
C LEU A 112 -5.14 -5.58 12.04
N ILE A 113 -6.12 -6.35 11.58
CA ILE A 113 -6.82 -7.32 12.44
C ILE A 113 -5.91 -8.53 12.61
N LYS A 114 -5.64 -8.93 13.85
CA LYS A 114 -4.87 -10.14 14.15
C LYS A 114 -5.70 -11.37 13.77
N VAL A 115 -5.23 -12.10 12.76
CA VAL A 115 -5.80 -13.39 12.34
C VAL A 115 -4.78 -14.49 12.68
N PRO A 116 -5.09 -15.41 13.62
CA PRO A 116 -4.18 -16.49 13.99
C PRO A 116 -3.70 -17.29 12.77
N GLY A 117 -2.39 -17.49 12.65
CA GLY A 117 -1.77 -18.22 11.54
C GLY A 117 -1.63 -17.44 10.22
N SER A 118 -2.07 -16.18 10.16
CA SER A 118 -1.90 -15.34 8.97
C SER A 118 -0.50 -14.75 8.88
N ALA A 119 0.16 -14.93 7.73
CA ALA A 119 1.43 -14.30 7.40
C ALA A 119 1.35 -12.76 7.28
N TYR A 120 0.14 -12.20 7.22
CA TYR A 120 -0.11 -10.77 7.05
C TYR A 120 -0.54 -10.05 8.34
N SER A 121 -0.61 -10.76 9.48
CA SER A 121 -0.85 -10.12 10.77
C SER A 121 0.48 -9.59 11.33
N GLY A 122 0.68 -8.27 11.28
CA GLY A 122 1.92 -7.61 11.72
C GLY A 122 2.26 -7.87 13.18
N GLY A 123 3.12 -8.86 13.42
CA GLY A 123 3.78 -9.09 14.70
C GLY A 123 5.07 -8.28 14.76
N LYS A 124 5.16 -7.36 15.71
CA LYS A 124 6.41 -6.64 16.04
C LYS A 124 7.54 -7.64 16.29
N ASN A 125 8.65 -7.39 15.61
CA ASN A 125 9.94 -8.07 15.67
C ASN A 125 10.42 -8.28 17.12
N MET A 126 10.65 -9.52 17.52
CA MET A 126 11.46 -9.87 18.69
C MET A 126 12.66 -10.68 18.21
N ILE A 127 13.83 -10.15 18.55
CA ILE A 127 15.18 -10.66 18.25
C ILE A 127 15.34 -12.11 18.71
N ILE A 128 15.72 -13.00 17.79
CA ILE A 128 16.54 -14.20 17.99
C ILE A 128 17.18 -14.45 16.62
N GLY A 129 18.48 -14.27 16.39
CA GLY A 129 19.61 -14.99 16.97
C GLY A 129 20.38 -15.58 15.79
N SER A 130 21.69 -15.38 15.78
CA SER A 130 22.67 -15.75 14.76
C SER A 130 22.75 -17.25 14.44
N GLU A 131 23.50 -17.57 13.37
CA GLU A 131 24.00 -18.89 12.91
C GLU A 131 23.04 -19.59 11.90
N GLU A 132 23.45 -20.17 10.78
CA GLU A 132 24.76 -20.61 10.29
C GLU A 132 24.71 -20.73 8.75
N GLN A 133 25.80 -20.40 8.07
CA GLN A 133 25.96 -20.58 6.63
C GLN A 133 26.25 -22.06 6.35
N GLN A 134 25.37 -22.74 5.62
CA GLN A 134 25.66 -24.05 5.03
C GLN A 134 25.67 -23.90 3.49
N GLU A 135 26.88 -23.82 2.94
CA GLU A 135 27.16 -23.99 1.51
C GLU A 135 26.80 -25.43 1.07
N PRO A 136 26.03 -25.65 0.00
CA PRO A 136 25.93 -26.97 -0.62
C PRO A 136 27.02 -27.16 -1.69
N SER A 137 27.87 -28.14 -1.43
CA SER A 137 28.78 -28.74 -2.40
C SER A 137 28.04 -29.19 -3.66
N LYS A 138 28.61 -28.87 -4.83
CA LYS A 138 28.19 -29.48 -6.10
C LYS A 138 29.21 -30.56 -6.48
N ALA A 139 28.71 -31.78 -6.57
CA ALA A 139 29.39 -32.92 -7.17
C ALA A 139 29.25 -32.89 -8.70
N GLU A 140 30.24 -33.53 -9.34
CA GLU A 140 30.49 -33.78 -10.78
C GLU A 140 31.00 -32.61 -11.63
#